data_AF-A0A960EIR3-F1
#
_entry.id   AF-A0A960EIR3-F1
#
_cell.length_a   1.000
_cell.length_b   1.000
_cell.length_c   1.000
_cell.angle_alpha   90.00
_cell.angle_beta   90.00
_cell.angle_gamma   90.00
#
_symmetry.space_group_name_H-M   'P 1'
#
loop_
_entity.id
_entity.type
_entity.pdbx_description
1 polymer ?
#
loop_
_entity_poly.entity_id
_entity_poly.type
_entity_poly.pdbx_seq_one_letter_code
_entity_poly.pdbx_strand_id
1 'polypeptide(L)'
;DALVATGLVERRPGSGTFVAGPAGGAPPPGREGSSLVRRLVERAASPELIDLSISVLTDPTGLPDVRVSTRDLGEAGADPWGLPELRRRVAERLGAIGLPTEPEQVVITTGAQQGLSIAAGCWLRPGDAVVVDDPTYPGVLSAVLAAGARPVPVPVDRRGPVLRA
;
A
#
# COMPACT_ATOMS: atom_id res chain seq x y z
N ASP A 1 15.76 -37.65 -2.33
CA ASP A 1 14.80 -38.56 -1.67
C ASP A 1 14.41 -38.13 -0.27
N ALA A 2 15.36 -37.68 0.56
CA ALA A 2 15.05 -37.12 1.89
C ALA A 2 13.96 -36.01 1.87
N LEU A 3 14.02 -35.07 0.93
CA LEU A 3 13.04 -33.97 0.83
C LEU A 3 11.64 -34.42 0.38
N VAL A 4 11.57 -35.53 -0.37
CA VAL A 4 10.29 -36.16 -0.77
C VAL A 4 9.72 -36.92 0.42
N ALA A 5 10.56 -37.62 1.17
CA ALA A 5 10.17 -38.33 2.40
C ALA A 5 9.65 -37.38 3.48
N THR A 6 10.14 -36.14 3.54
CA THR A 6 9.67 -35.11 4.49
C THR A 6 8.47 -34.32 3.98
N GLY A 7 7.92 -34.65 2.81
CA GLY A 7 6.73 -33.99 2.24
C GLY A 7 6.92 -32.53 1.81
N LEU A 8 8.16 -32.03 1.78
CA LEU A 8 8.49 -30.65 1.39
C LEU A 8 8.48 -30.46 -0.13
N VAL A 9 8.56 -31.56 -0.88
CA VAL A 9 8.72 -31.57 -2.32
C VAL A 9 8.00 -32.80 -2.88
N GLU A 10 7.22 -32.61 -3.94
CA GLU A 10 6.66 -33.71 -4.74
C GLU A 10 7.45 -33.91 -6.03
N ARG A 11 7.59 -35.16 -6.45
CA ARG A 11 8.19 -35.50 -7.75
C ARG A 11 7.09 -35.91 -8.71
N ARG A 12 7.00 -35.22 -9.84
CA ARG A 12 6.08 -35.54 -10.94
C ARG A 12 6.86 -36.21 -12.07
N PRO A 13 6.67 -37.52 -12.33
CA PRO A 13 7.39 -38.23 -13.39
C PRO A 13 7.27 -37.51 -14.74
N GLY A 14 8.39 -37.27 -15.42
CA GLY A 14 8.46 -36.55 -16.69
C GLY A 14 8.34 -35.02 -16.60
N SER A 15 7.92 -34.46 -15.47
CA SER A 15 7.71 -33.00 -15.30
C SER A 15 8.65 -32.34 -14.29
N GLY A 16 9.43 -33.12 -13.52
CA GLY A 16 10.42 -32.60 -12.58
C GLY A 16 9.98 -32.68 -11.12
N THR A 17 10.54 -31.81 -10.29
CA THR A 17 10.45 -31.86 -8.83
C THR A 17 9.96 -30.50 -8.31
N PHE A 18 8.87 -30.45 -7.56
CA PHE A 18 8.14 -29.24 -7.18
C PHE A 18 7.95 -29.15 -5.67
N VAL A 19 8.05 -27.95 -5.09
CA VAL A 19 7.84 -27.75 -3.64
C VAL A 19 6.37 -28.04 -3.29
N ALA A 20 6.15 -28.93 -2.33
CA ALA A 20 4.83 -29.32 -1.87
C ALA A 20 4.50 -28.51 -0.60
N GLY A 21 3.58 -27.54 -0.72
CA GLY A 21 3.13 -26.71 0.39
C GLY A 21 2.47 -25.41 -0.11
N PRO A 22 1.69 -24.72 0.74
CA PRO A 22 1.12 -23.42 0.38
C PRO A 22 2.25 -22.45 0.03
N ALA A 23 2.13 -21.78 -1.12
CA ALA A 23 2.96 -20.63 -1.45
C ALA A 23 2.59 -19.46 -0.52
N GLY A 24 3.07 -19.53 0.73
CA GLY A 24 2.61 -18.65 1.80
C GLY A 24 3.29 -18.96 3.12
N GLY A 25 4.63 -19.03 3.12
CA GLY A 25 5.40 -19.03 4.36
C GLY A 25 5.66 -17.60 4.80
N ALA A 26 5.36 -17.28 6.07
CA ALA A 26 5.89 -16.08 6.71
C ALA A 26 7.40 -15.99 6.47
N PRO A 27 7.97 -14.78 6.34
CA PRO A 27 9.38 -14.62 6.01
C PRO A 27 10.27 -15.30 7.08
N PRO A 28 11.44 -15.84 6.68
CA PRO A 28 12.33 -16.54 7.58
C PRO A 28 12.77 -15.65 8.76
N PRO A 29 13.04 -16.23 9.95
CA PRO A 29 13.53 -15.46 11.08
C PRO A 29 14.81 -14.71 10.70
N GLY A 30 14.82 -13.40 10.94
CA GLY A 30 15.88 -12.47 10.49
C GLY A 30 15.60 -11.73 9.18
N ARG A 31 14.53 -12.06 8.44
CA ARG A 31 14.00 -11.22 7.35
C ARG A 31 12.76 -10.48 7.83
N GLU A 32 13.01 -9.27 8.29
CA GLU A 32 12.16 -8.50 9.19
C GLU A 32 11.64 -7.21 8.54
N GLY A 33 11.32 -7.25 7.25
CA GLY A 33 10.88 -6.05 6.51
C GLY A 33 9.69 -5.34 7.17
N SER A 34 8.79 -6.08 7.83
CA SER A 34 7.65 -5.54 8.57
C SER A 34 7.86 -5.40 10.08
N SER A 35 8.76 -6.18 10.70
CA SER A 35 9.04 -6.06 12.14
C SER A 35 10.05 -4.95 12.46
N LEU A 36 10.85 -4.50 11.50
CA LEU A 36 11.62 -3.25 11.62
C LEU A 36 10.68 -2.06 11.77
N VAL A 37 9.71 -1.89 10.85
CA VAL A 37 8.72 -0.80 10.94
C VAL A 37 7.92 -0.88 12.23
N ARG A 38 7.46 -2.07 12.63
CA ARG A 38 6.72 -2.24 13.89
C ARG A 38 7.55 -1.84 15.12
N ARG A 39 8.80 -2.30 15.21
CA ARG A 39 9.70 -1.96 16.33
C ARG A 39 10.13 -0.50 16.33
N LEU A 40 10.27 0.09 15.15
CA LEU A 40 10.56 1.50 14.99
C LEU A 40 9.38 2.34 15.48
N VAL A 41 8.16 2.03 15.05
CA VAL A 41 6.92 2.66 15.55
C VAL A 41 6.76 2.47 17.06
N GLU A 42 7.03 1.27 17.59
CA GLU A 42 6.99 1.01 19.04
C GLU A 42 8.04 1.83 19.82
N ARG A 43 9.25 2.04 19.25
CA ARG A 43 10.29 2.88 19.85
C ARG A 43 10.01 4.37 19.69
N ALA A 44 9.39 4.79 18.60
CA ALA A 44 9.02 6.17 18.31
C ALA A 44 8.15 6.80 19.39
N ALA A 45 7.38 5.98 20.10
CA ALA A 45 6.55 6.40 21.22
C ALA A 45 7.36 6.77 22.48
N SER A 46 8.68 6.57 22.49
CA SER A 46 9.55 6.98 23.59
C SER A 46 9.86 8.47 23.48
N PRO A 47 9.50 9.31 24.47
CA PRO A 47 9.70 10.76 24.40
C PRO A 47 11.18 11.20 24.39
N GLU A 48 12.10 10.28 24.69
CA GLU A 48 13.55 10.52 24.67
C GLU A 48 14.19 10.20 23.31
N LEU A 49 13.44 9.67 22.35
CA LEU A 49 13.93 9.27 21.04
C LEU A 49 13.44 10.22 19.94
N ILE A 50 14.38 10.69 19.12
CA ILE A 50 14.08 11.33 17.84
C ILE A 50 13.94 10.21 16.81
N ASP A 51 12.72 9.87 16.43
CA ASP A 51 12.47 8.88 15.39
C ASP A 51 12.53 9.50 13.99
N LEU A 52 13.52 9.08 13.19
CA LEU A 52 13.71 9.48 11.79
C LEU A 52 13.29 8.39 10.79
N SER A 53 12.68 7.31 11.27
CA SER A 53 12.41 6.12 10.47
C SER A 53 11.03 6.09 9.82
N ILE A 54 10.12 6.96 10.26
CA ILE A 54 8.76 7.06 9.77
C ILE A 54 8.41 8.51 9.43
N SER A 55 7.69 8.73 8.34
CA SER A 55 7.20 10.04 7.93
C SER A 55 5.79 10.30 8.46
N VAL A 56 5.59 10.10 9.77
CA VAL A 56 4.32 10.39 10.44
C VAL A 56 4.56 11.33 11.62
N LEU A 57 3.60 12.22 11.85
CA LEU A 57 3.57 13.03 13.06
C LEU A 57 3.20 12.11 14.24
N THR A 58 4.16 11.86 15.13
CA THR A 58 3.95 11.10 16.36
C THR A 58 3.23 11.92 17.44
N ASP A 59 3.27 13.25 17.32
CA ASP A 59 2.64 14.20 18.24
C ASP A 59 1.66 15.13 17.48
N PRO A 60 0.34 15.04 17.74
CA PRO A 60 -0.66 15.89 17.12
C PRO A 60 -0.80 17.27 17.80
N THR A 61 -0.07 17.59 18.87
CA THR A 61 -0.24 18.86 19.62
C THR A 61 0.01 20.12 18.78
N GLY A 62 0.74 20.02 17.67
CA GLY A 62 0.96 21.12 16.72
C GLY A 62 -0.11 21.25 15.63
N LEU A 63 -1.10 20.36 15.56
CA LEU A 63 -2.16 20.40 14.57
C LEU A 63 -3.29 21.35 15.02
N PRO A 64 -3.99 22.00 14.08
CA PRO A 64 -5.17 22.81 14.42
C PRO A 64 -6.26 21.95 15.08
N ASP A 65 -7.01 22.52 16.02
CA ASP A 65 -8.18 21.86 16.61
C ASP A 65 -9.24 21.63 15.52
N VAL A 66 -9.38 20.37 15.08
CA VAL A 66 -10.40 19.98 14.10
C VAL A 66 -11.56 19.35 14.84
N ARG A 67 -12.66 20.11 14.97
CA ARG A 67 -13.92 19.58 15.49
C ARG A 67 -14.75 19.01 14.35
N VAL A 68 -14.96 17.71 14.39
CA VAL A 68 -15.83 17.01 13.45
C VAL A 68 -17.22 16.91 14.06
N SER A 69 -18.22 17.43 13.35
CA SER A 69 -19.62 17.24 13.68
C SER A 69 -20.22 16.18 12.75
N THR A 70 -20.93 15.22 13.31
CA THR A 70 -21.69 14.24 12.52
C THR A 70 -23.04 14.79 12.07
N ARG A 71 -23.44 15.97 12.56
CA ARG A 71 -24.73 16.61 12.24
C ARG A 71 -24.90 16.89 10.74
N ASP A 72 -23.79 17.19 10.06
CA ASP A 72 -23.78 17.54 8.64
C ASP A 72 -23.58 16.33 7.73
N LEU A 73 -23.52 15.10 8.30
CA LEU A 73 -23.37 13.87 7.53
C LEU A 73 -24.68 13.43 6.82
N GLY A 74 -25.81 14.09 7.07
CA GLY A 74 -27.12 13.79 6.47
C GLY A 74 -27.48 12.29 6.52
N GLU A 75 -28.34 11.84 5.59
CA GLU A 75 -28.46 10.40 5.25
C GLU A 75 -27.25 9.92 4.39
N ALA A 76 -26.27 10.79 4.14
CA ALA A 76 -25.14 10.59 3.23
C ALA A 76 -24.05 9.64 3.77
N GLY A 77 -24.33 8.91 4.85
CA GLY A 77 -23.51 7.79 5.31
C GLY A 77 -23.53 6.56 4.38
N ALA A 78 -24.33 6.58 3.32
CA ALA A 78 -24.52 5.45 2.39
C ALA A 78 -23.87 5.62 1.00
N ASP A 79 -23.31 6.78 0.65
CA ASP A 79 -22.63 6.95 -0.64
C ASP A 79 -21.26 6.25 -0.62
N PRO A 80 -21.05 5.16 -1.39
CA PRO A 80 -19.77 4.45 -1.41
C PRO A 80 -18.60 5.31 -1.92
N TRP A 81 -18.90 6.44 -2.58
CA TRP A 81 -17.89 7.39 -3.06
C TRP A 81 -17.50 8.43 -1.99
N GLY A 82 -18.26 8.52 -0.90
CA GLY A 82 -18.09 9.48 0.19
C GLY A 82 -18.88 10.78 0.01
N LEU A 83 -18.86 11.61 1.06
CA LEU A 83 -19.67 12.83 1.15
C LEU A 83 -19.50 13.74 -0.09
N PRO A 84 -20.59 14.09 -0.81
CA PRO A 84 -20.52 14.91 -2.02
C PRO A 84 -19.80 16.25 -1.81
N GLU A 85 -20.05 16.92 -0.69
CA GLU A 85 -19.39 18.19 -0.35
C GLU A 85 -17.87 18.01 -0.18
N LEU A 86 -17.44 16.92 0.47
CA LEU A 86 -16.02 16.62 0.62
C LEU A 86 -15.37 16.33 -0.73
N ARG A 87 -16.02 15.56 -1.60
CA ARG A 87 -15.54 15.27 -2.96
C ARG A 87 -15.34 16.55 -3.78
N ARG A 88 -16.30 17.48 -3.72
CA ARG A 88 -16.19 18.78 -4.38
C ARG A 88 -15.01 19.60 -3.88
N ARG A 89 -14.80 19.68 -2.55
CA ARG A 89 -13.65 20.39 -1.97
C ARG A 89 -12.30 19.77 -2.35
N VAL A 90 -12.22 18.45 -2.44
CA VAL A 90 -11.02 17.75 -2.90
C VAL A 90 -10.76 18.06 -4.38
N ALA A 91 -11.78 17.98 -5.23
CA ALA A 91 -11.69 18.32 -6.65
C ALA A 91 -11.21 19.77 -6.88
N GLU A 92 -11.80 20.74 -6.17
CA GLU A 92 -11.36 22.15 -6.18
C GLU A 92 -9.88 22.30 -5.79
N ARG A 93 -9.45 21.60 -4.73
CA ARG A 93 -8.06 21.63 -4.26
C ARG A 93 -7.09 21.04 -5.28
N LEU A 94 -7.46 19.92 -5.92
CA LEU A 94 -6.67 19.30 -6.98
C LEU A 94 -6.56 20.23 -8.20
N GLY A 95 -7.67 20.85 -8.61
CA GLY A 95 -7.68 21.86 -9.66
C GLY A 95 -6.74 23.03 -9.37
N ALA A 96 -6.74 23.52 -8.13
CA ALA A 96 -5.86 24.62 -7.69
C ALA A 96 -4.35 24.28 -7.76
N ILE A 97 -3.96 23.00 -7.68
CA ILE A 97 -2.58 22.55 -7.85
C ILE A 97 -2.25 22.11 -9.29
N GLY A 98 -3.13 22.40 -10.25
CA GLY A 98 -2.91 22.09 -11.66
C GLY A 98 -3.37 20.69 -12.10
N LEU A 99 -4.23 20.04 -11.32
CA LEU A 99 -4.85 18.76 -11.66
C LEU A 99 -6.38 18.95 -11.82
N PRO A 100 -6.87 19.39 -13.00
CA PRO A 100 -8.29 19.52 -13.26
C PRO A 100 -9.02 18.22 -12.92
N THR A 101 -9.98 18.29 -12.00
CA THR A 101 -10.68 17.13 -11.44
C THR A 101 -12.13 17.52 -11.19
N GLU A 102 -13.07 16.70 -11.65
CA GLU A 102 -14.50 16.83 -11.33
C GLU A 102 -14.85 16.04 -10.06
N PRO A 103 -15.86 16.46 -9.26
CA PRO A 103 -16.25 15.76 -8.04
C PRO A 103 -16.65 14.28 -8.23
N GLU A 104 -17.13 13.90 -9.42
CA GLU A 104 -17.50 12.53 -9.79
C GLU A 104 -16.28 11.63 -10.02
N GLN A 105 -15.09 12.21 -10.19
CA GLN A 105 -13.82 11.49 -10.34
C GLN A 105 -13.15 11.22 -8.98
N VAL A 106 -13.74 11.69 -7.87
CA VAL A 106 -13.17 11.57 -6.53
C VAL A 106 -13.85 10.46 -5.74
N VAL A 107 -13.05 9.59 -5.12
CA VAL A 107 -13.48 8.62 -4.11
C VAL A 107 -12.83 8.97 -2.79
N ILE A 108 -13.63 9.12 -1.73
CA ILE A 108 -13.09 9.30 -0.38
C ILE A 108 -12.78 7.94 0.24
N THR A 109 -11.57 7.76 0.72
CA THR A 109 -11.10 6.52 1.33
C THR A 109 -10.60 6.73 2.75
N THR A 110 -10.64 5.67 3.55
CA THR A 110 -9.99 5.55 4.86
C THR A 110 -8.48 5.37 4.68
N GLY A 111 -7.83 6.43 4.19
CA GLY A 111 -6.39 6.47 3.93
C GLY A 111 -5.98 5.97 2.54
N ALA A 112 -4.74 6.29 2.19
CA ALA A 112 -4.18 6.02 0.85
C ALA A 112 -4.11 4.51 0.53
N GLN A 113 -3.87 3.66 1.53
CA GLN A 113 -3.73 2.23 1.30
C GLN A 113 -5.04 1.56 0.87
N GLN A 114 -6.19 2.02 1.38
CA GLN A 114 -7.49 1.55 0.86
C GLN A 114 -7.68 1.98 -0.58
N GLY A 115 -7.36 3.24 -0.93
CA GLY A 115 -7.44 3.73 -2.31
C GLY A 115 -6.57 2.91 -3.27
N LEU A 116 -5.35 2.56 -2.85
CA LEU A 116 -4.45 1.73 -3.62
C LEU A 116 -4.98 0.30 -3.82
N SER A 117 -5.56 -0.29 -2.78
CA SER A 117 -6.21 -1.61 -2.87
C SER A 117 -7.42 -1.61 -3.81
N ILE A 118 -8.25 -0.55 -3.77
CA ILE A 118 -9.39 -0.39 -4.69
C ILE A 118 -8.87 -0.26 -6.13
N ALA A 119 -7.90 0.63 -6.36
CA ALA A 119 -7.30 0.81 -7.69
C ALA A 119 -6.71 -0.50 -8.23
N ALA A 120 -5.93 -1.21 -7.41
CA ALA A 120 -5.37 -2.50 -7.79
C ALA A 120 -6.46 -3.52 -8.14
N GLY A 121 -7.51 -3.64 -7.31
CA GLY A 121 -8.61 -4.58 -7.55
C GLY A 121 -9.46 -4.25 -8.79
N CYS A 122 -9.57 -2.98 -9.16
CA CYS A 122 -10.31 -2.56 -10.36
C CYS A 122 -9.52 -2.78 -11.65
N TRP A 123 -8.20 -2.60 -11.62
CA TRP A 123 -7.39 -2.47 -12.84
C TRP A 123 -6.42 -3.62 -13.09
N LEU A 124 -6.02 -4.38 -12.06
CA LEU A 124 -5.03 -5.44 -12.19
C LEU A 124 -5.69 -6.82 -12.27
N ARG A 125 -5.02 -7.70 -13.00
CA ARG A 125 -5.30 -9.14 -13.03
C ARG A 125 -4.11 -9.91 -12.48
N PRO A 126 -4.33 -11.13 -11.96
CA PRO A 126 -3.24 -11.99 -11.56
C PRO A 126 -2.24 -12.21 -12.71
N GLY A 127 -0.94 -12.00 -12.41
CA GLY A 127 0.15 -12.12 -13.37
C GLY A 127 0.56 -10.83 -14.09
N ASP A 128 -0.26 -9.78 -14.04
CA ASP A 128 0.05 -8.48 -14.67
C ASP A 128 1.37 -7.92 -14.15
N ALA A 129 2.12 -7.27 -15.02
CA ALA A 129 3.34 -6.56 -14.64
C ALA A 129 2.99 -5.13 -14.23
N VAL A 130 3.42 -4.72 -13.03
CA VAL A 130 3.25 -3.36 -12.52
C VAL A 130 4.61 -2.73 -12.31
N VAL A 131 4.92 -1.68 -13.05
CA VAL A 131 6.16 -0.93 -12.87
C VAL A 131 6.12 -0.19 -11.54
N VAL A 132 7.17 -0.33 -10.74
CA VAL A 132 7.32 0.34 -9.44
C VAL A 132 8.71 0.94 -9.32
N ASP A 133 8.83 2.01 -8.55
CA ASP A 133 10.13 2.63 -8.25
C ASP A 133 11.07 1.71 -7.47
N ASP A 134 12.37 1.94 -7.54
CA ASP A 134 13.37 1.30 -6.69
C ASP A 134 14.33 2.36 -6.11
N PRO A 135 14.16 2.75 -4.82
CA PRO A 135 13.20 2.22 -3.83
C PRO A 135 11.75 2.73 -4.02
N THR A 136 10.75 1.93 -3.62
CA THR A 136 9.32 2.29 -3.63
C THR A 136 8.69 2.29 -2.23
N TYR A 137 7.48 2.87 -2.14
CA TYR A 137 6.62 2.79 -0.95
C TYR A 137 6.12 1.36 -0.72
N PRO A 138 6.34 0.75 0.47
CA PRO A 138 5.94 -0.63 0.76
C PRO A 138 4.43 -0.92 0.60
N GLY A 139 3.59 0.10 0.74
CA GLY A 139 2.15 -0.06 0.54
C GLY A 139 1.78 -0.44 -0.89
N VAL A 140 2.49 0.09 -1.90
CA VAL A 140 2.33 -0.28 -3.32
C VAL A 140 2.64 -1.74 -3.53
N LEU A 141 3.77 -2.22 -3.01
CA LEU A 141 4.14 -3.64 -3.12
C LEU A 141 3.06 -4.53 -2.50
N SER A 142 2.52 -4.11 -1.35
CA SER A 142 1.46 -4.87 -0.67
C SER A 142 0.18 -4.96 -1.51
N ALA A 143 -0.26 -3.86 -2.13
CA ALA A 143 -1.45 -3.85 -2.99
C ALA A 143 -1.27 -4.65 -4.29
N VAL A 144 -0.12 -4.51 -4.95
CA VAL A 144 0.21 -5.24 -6.19
C VAL A 144 0.26 -6.74 -5.95
N LEU A 145 0.98 -7.18 -4.89
CA LEU A 145 1.10 -8.59 -4.54
C LEU A 145 -0.25 -9.18 -4.10
N ALA A 146 -1.07 -8.43 -3.36
CA ALA A 146 -2.41 -8.86 -2.95
C ALA A 146 -3.35 -9.07 -4.15
N ALA A 147 -3.19 -8.30 -5.24
CA ALA A 147 -3.91 -8.49 -6.49
C ALA A 147 -3.38 -9.67 -7.33
N GLY A 148 -2.31 -10.36 -6.88
CA GLY A 148 -1.65 -11.44 -7.63
C GLY A 148 -0.81 -10.94 -8.81
N ALA A 149 -0.59 -9.63 -8.91
CA ALA A 149 0.27 -9.01 -9.93
C ALA A 149 1.75 -9.08 -9.51
N ARG A 150 2.64 -8.79 -10.46
CA ARG A 150 4.09 -8.86 -10.28
C ARG A 150 4.69 -7.45 -10.35
N PRO A 151 5.33 -6.97 -9.26
CA PRO A 151 6.05 -5.70 -9.31
C PRO A 151 7.33 -5.83 -10.16
N VAL A 152 7.57 -4.85 -11.03
CA VAL A 152 8.77 -4.73 -11.87
C VAL A 152 9.51 -3.46 -11.45
N PRO A 153 10.63 -3.59 -10.73
CA PRO A 153 11.35 -2.42 -10.20
C PRO A 153 12.05 -1.65 -11.32
N VAL A 154 12.00 -0.32 -11.24
CA VAL A 154 12.75 0.62 -12.07
C VAL A 154 13.56 1.55 -11.16
N PRO A 155 14.89 1.63 -11.34
CA PRO A 155 15.73 2.52 -10.55
C PRO A 155 15.26 3.97 -10.67
N VAL A 156 15.26 4.71 -9.56
CA VAL A 156 14.97 6.14 -9.55
C VAL A 156 16.23 6.97 -9.36
N ASP A 157 16.30 8.12 -10.02
CA ASP A 157 17.31 9.15 -9.79
C ASP A 157 16.65 10.47 -9.28
N ARG A 158 17.42 11.55 -9.23
CA ARG A 158 16.92 12.87 -8.76
C ARG A 158 15.81 13.46 -9.63
N ARG A 159 15.57 12.93 -10.83
CA ARG A 159 14.55 13.36 -11.79
C ARG A 159 13.38 12.38 -11.86
N GLY A 160 13.45 11.24 -11.19
CA GLY A 160 12.41 10.22 -11.16
C GLY A 160 12.86 8.87 -11.75
N PRO A 161 11.91 8.03 -12.20
CA PRO A 161 12.22 6.71 -12.76
C PRO A 161 13.10 6.77 -14.00
N VAL A 162 14.18 5.99 -14.02
CA VAL A 162 15.12 5.90 -15.13
C VAL A 162 14.59 4.90 -16.16
N LEU A 163 13.86 5.40 -17.14
CA LEU A 163 13.38 4.61 -18.28
C LEU A 163 14.53 4.39 -19.26
N ARG A 164 14.86 3.13 -19.56
CA ARG A 164 15.76 2.81 -20.67
C ARG A 164 14.95 2.88 -21.97
N ALA A 165 15.41 3.71 -22.91
CA ALA A 165 14.86 3.83 -24.26
C ALA A 165 15.16 2.58 -25.10
#